data_AF-A0A7W1IY45-F1
#
_entry.id   AF-A0A7W1IY45-F1
#
_cell.length_a   1.000
_cell.length_b   1.000
_cell.length_c   1.000
_cell.angle_alpha   90.00
_cell.angle_beta   90.00
_cell.angle_gamma   90.00
#
_symmetry.space_group_name_H-M   'P 1'
#
loop_
_entity.id
_entity.type
_entity.pdbx_description
1 polymer ?
#
loop_
_entity_poly.entity_id
_entity_poly.type
_entity_poly.pdbx_seq_one_letter_code
_entity_poly.pdbx_strand_id
1 'polypeptide(L)'
;MATCGDPGCGLRSGERTDHPAVMRVLLWFSLAVLIGCKAHQPPDDAVAVRLRSVVVDTCTAMRMDQQPSGRVLDDQVGLLTMRLSADQVQKITGGTIDRAVVVQGYRAALARRAERQSRSAPPRLLVFLVDHQPQWSNDQTLLAAALLAQYEHEAKLAAPPPTLNN
;
A
#
# COMPACT_ATOMS: atom_id res chain seq x y z
N MET A 1 17.56 64.86 -60.63
CA MET A 1 16.15 64.51 -60.35
C MET A 1 16.17 63.61 -59.12
N ALA A 2 16.07 64.16 -57.90
CA ALA A 2 14.85 64.54 -57.17
C ALA A 2 13.91 63.32 -57.00
N THR A 3 13.89 62.61 -55.87
CA THR A 3 13.27 62.86 -54.53
C THR A 3 12.03 61.98 -54.33
N CYS A 4 12.02 61.27 -53.19
CA CYS A 4 10.91 61.03 -52.23
C CYS A 4 9.54 60.47 -52.69
N GLY A 5 9.05 59.46 -51.92
CA GLY A 5 7.76 59.59 -51.23
C GLY A 5 6.69 58.51 -51.48
N ASP A 6 6.64 57.50 -50.60
CA ASP A 6 5.54 56.56 -50.29
C ASP A 6 4.19 57.27 -50.03
N PRO A 7 2.98 56.67 -50.22
CA PRO A 7 2.39 55.79 -49.18
C PRO A 7 1.33 54.72 -49.61
N GLY A 8 1.29 53.57 -48.92
CA GLY A 8 0.11 53.11 -48.14
C GLY A 8 -1.03 52.24 -48.75
N CYS A 9 -1.51 51.31 -47.91
CA CYS A 9 -2.79 50.55 -47.87
C CYS A 9 -2.95 49.27 -48.76
N GLY A 10 -3.35 48.09 -48.26
CA GLY A 10 -3.79 47.62 -46.94
C GLY A 10 -4.36 46.17 -47.00
N LEU A 11 -4.67 45.61 -45.81
CA LEU A 11 -5.35 44.31 -45.50
C LEU A 11 -4.42 43.07 -45.44
N ARG A 12 -4.42 42.20 -44.42
CA ARG A 12 -5.44 41.88 -43.42
C ARG A 12 -4.82 41.22 -42.18
N SER A 13 -5.39 41.60 -41.04
CA SER A 13 -5.14 41.12 -39.67
C SER A 13 -5.28 39.60 -39.48
N GLY A 14 -4.50 39.06 -38.55
CA GLY A 14 -4.55 37.68 -38.09
C GLY A 14 -3.60 37.44 -36.91
N GLU A 15 -3.91 38.09 -35.79
CA GLU A 15 -3.46 37.81 -34.41
C GLU A 15 -2.42 36.70 -34.22
N ARG A 16 -1.17 37.12 -34.00
CA ARG A 16 -0.17 36.29 -33.31
C ARG A 16 -0.34 36.55 -31.82
N THR A 17 -1.23 35.81 -31.17
CA THR A 17 -1.36 35.87 -29.71
C THR A 17 -0.14 35.21 -29.07
N ASP A 18 0.59 36.02 -28.32
CA ASP A 18 1.68 35.60 -27.45
C ASP A 18 1.24 34.41 -26.58
N HIS A 19 1.87 33.25 -26.78
CA HIS A 19 1.61 32.03 -26.01
C HIS A 19 2.66 31.72 -24.91
N PRO A 20 3.38 32.66 -24.26
CA PRO A 20 4.18 32.28 -23.09
C PRO A 20 3.27 31.90 -21.91
N ALA A 21 2.05 32.42 -21.85
CA ALA A 21 1.07 32.11 -20.80
C ALA A 21 0.43 30.73 -21.01
N VAL A 22 -0.02 30.41 -22.23
CA VAL A 22 -0.65 29.12 -22.55
C VAL A 22 0.34 27.96 -22.41
N MET A 23 1.60 28.16 -22.83
CA MET A 23 2.66 27.17 -22.67
C MET A 23 3.02 26.93 -21.20
N ARG A 24 3.04 27.97 -20.36
CA ARG A 24 3.22 27.82 -18.91
C ARG A 24 2.06 27.09 -18.24
N VAL A 25 0.82 27.39 -18.63
CA VAL A 25 -0.36 26.71 -18.07
C VAL A 25 -0.37 25.23 -18.45
N LEU A 26 -0.02 24.89 -19.70
CA LEU A 26 0.14 23.49 -20.14
C LEU A 26 1.27 22.78 -19.38
N LEU A 27 2.37 23.47 -19.06
CA LEU A 27 3.49 22.93 -18.27
C LEU A 27 3.08 22.66 -16.82
N TRP A 28 2.31 23.56 -16.20
CA TRP A 28 1.76 23.34 -14.86
C TRP A 28 0.71 22.25 -14.83
N PHE A 29 -0.15 22.17 -15.85
CA PHE A 29 -1.18 21.14 -15.94
C PHE A 29 -0.56 19.75 -16.16
N SER A 30 0.44 19.65 -17.03
CA SER A 30 1.19 18.40 -17.24
C SER A 30 2.00 18.00 -16.01
N LEU A 31 2.60 18.95 -15.27
CA LEU A 31 3.24 18.67 -13.98
C LEU A 31 2.23 18.20 -12.93
N ALA A 32 1.05 18.81 -12.85
CA ALA A 32 -0.02 18.40 -11.94
C ALA A 32 -0.59 17.02 -12.30
N VAL A 33 -0.72 16.70 -13.59
CA VAL A 33 -1.13 15.37 -14.08
C VAL A 33 -0.05 14.33 -13.81
N LEU A 34 1.24 14.67 -13.87
CA LEU A 34 2.34 13.77 -13.52
C LEU A 34 2.44 13.51 -12.01
N ILE A 35 2.07 14.47 -11.16
CA ILE A 35 1.91 14.26 -9.71
C ILE A 35 0.65 13.42 -9.42
N GLY A 36 -0.38 13.53 -10.27
CA GLY A 36 -1.61 12.72 -10.24
C GLY A 36 -1.46 11.30 -10.81
N CYS A 37 -0.40 11.03 -11.57
CA CYS A 37 0.05 9.67 -11.82
C CYS A 37 0.59 9.15 -10.49
N LYS A 38 -0.27 8.42 -9.76
CA LYS A 38 0.16 7.48 -8.72
C LYS A 38 1.34 6.69 -9.29
N ALA A 39 2.54 7.16 -9.02
CA ALA A 39 3.72 6.34 -9.03
C ALA A 39 3.30 5.15 -8.20
N HIS A 40 3.30 3.99 -8.85
CA HIS A 40 3.21 2.71 -8.18
C HIS A 40 4.43 2.71 -7.26
N GLN A 41 4.27 3.25 -6.04
CA GLN A 41 5.37 3.35 -5.10
C GLN A 41 5.81 1.90 -4.91
N PRO A 42 7.06 1.56 -5.26
CA PRO A 42 7.58 0.25 -4.93
C PRO A 42 7.38 0.03 -3.43
N PRO A 43 7.21 -1.23 -2.99
CA PRO A 43 7.09 -1.53 -1.57
C PRO A 43 8.17 -0.76 -0.81
N ASP A 44 7.79 0.01 0.20
CA ASP A 44 8.72 0.85 0.96
C ASP A 44 9.83 -0.03 1.50
N ASP A 45 11.04 0.08 0.93
CA ASP A 45 12.17 -0.79 1.22
C ASP A 45 12.49 -0.79 2.73
N ALA A 46 12.25 0.33 3.40
CA ALA A 46 12.41 0.43 4.85
C ALA A 46 11.40 -0.44 5.61
N VAL A 47 10.14 -0.49 5.15
CA VAL A 47 9.10 -1.37 5.71
C VAL A 47 9.43 -2.82 5.42
N ALA A 48 9.92 -3.14 4.22
CA ALA A 48 10.35 -4.50 3.86
C ALA A 48 11.47 -5.00 4.77
N VAL A 49 12.51 -4.18 5.00
CA VAL A 49 13.62 -4.53 5.90
C VAL A 49 13.14 -4.76 7.33
N ARG A 50 12.28 -3.88 7.85
CA ARG A 50 11.69 -4.03 9.19
C ARG A 50 10.89 -5.32 9.31
N LEU A 51 10.02 -5.60 8.33
CA LEU A 51 9.22 -6.82 8.28
C LEU A 51 10.10 -8.07 8.20
N ARG A 52 11.17 -8.04 7.40
CA ARG A 52 12.12 -9.17 7.29
C ARG A 52 12.74 -9.50 8.64
N SER A 53 13.25 -8.49 9.36
CA SER A 53 13.85 -8.68 10.68
C SER A 53 12.84 -9.29 11.65
N VAL A 54 11.67 -8.67 11.80
CA VAL A 54 10.69 -9.10 12.80
C VAL A 54 10.08 -10.46 12.47
N VAL A 55 9.95 -10.84 11.20
CA VAL A 55 9.54 -12.20 10.81
C VAL A 55 10.57 -13.22 11.29
N VAL A 56 11.86 -12.98 11.04
CA VAL A 56 12.94 -13.88 11.49
C VAL A 56 12.98 -13.98 13.01
N ASP A 57 12.87 -12.85 13.71
CA ASP A 57 12.87 -12.79 15.17
C ASP A 57 11.66 -13.55 15.75
N THR A 58 10.48 -13.37 15.15
CA THR A 58 9.25 -14.06 15.60
C THR A 58 9.32 -15.56 15.31
N CYS A 59 9.80 -15.97 14.13
CA CYS A 59 10.04 -17.38 13.80
C CYS A 59 11.05 -18.04 14.77
N THR A 60 12.08 -17.30 15.16
CA THR A 60 13.07 -17.74 16.15
C THR A 60 12.45 -17.88 17.54
N ALA A 61 11.63 -16.92 17.96
CA ALA A 61 10.89 -16.99 19.22
C ALA A 61 9.89 -18.16 19.24
N MET A 62 9.29 -18.49 18.09
CA MET A 62 8.44 -19.66 17.91
C MET A 62 9.19 -20.99 17.92
N ARG A 63 10.53 -20.99 17.87
CA ARG A 63 11.38 -22.17 17.73
C ARG A 63 10.95 -23.06 16.55
N MET A 64 10.69 -22.45 15.40
CA MET A 64 10.31 -23.21 14.20
C MET A 64 11.48 -24.10 13.73
N ASP A 65 11.18 -25.38 13.50
CA ASP A 65 12.18 -26.36 13.04
C ASP A 65 12.77 -26.02 11.67
N GLN A 66 12.00 -25.30 10.84
CA GLN A 66 12.41 -24.88 9.51
C GLN A 66 12.21 -23.37 9.35
N GLN A 67 13.32 -22.62 9.30
CA GLN A 67 13.28 -21.22 8.93
C GLN A 67 13.04 -21.06 7.42
N PRO A 68 12.29 -20.03 6.99
CA PRO A 68 12.11 -19.75 5.58
C PRO A 68 13.48 -19.44 4.94
N SER A 69 13.73 -20.01 3.76
CA SER A 69 14.95 -19.68 3.00
C SER A 69 14.94 -18.22 2.58
N GLY A 70 16.12 -17.62 2.36
CA GLY A 70 16.24 -16.19 2.09
C GLY A 70 15.31 -15.67 0.98
N ARG A 71 15.19 -16.41 -0.14
CA ARG A 71 14.31 -16.05 -1.24
C ARG A 71 12.83 -16.17 -0.90
N VAL A 72 12.43 -17.26 -0.24
CA VAL A 72 11.02 -17.47 0.17
C VAL A 72 10.60 -16.42 1.20
N LEU A 73 11.49 -16.06 2.11
CA LEU A 73 11.26 -14.98 3.06
C LEU A 73 11.04 -13.65 2.33
N ASP A 74 11.87 -13.34 1.34
CA ASP A 74 11.77 -12.08 0.58
C ASP A 74 10.47 -11.99 -0.22
N ASP A 75 10.04 -13.08 -0.84
CA ASP A 75 8.76 -13.15 -1.54
C ASP A 75 7.58 -12.95 -0.56
N GLN A 76 7.62 -13.60 0.61
CA GLN A 76 6.58 -13.44 1.63
C GLN A 76 6.54 -12.02 2.21
N VAL A 77 7.70 -11.43 2.50
CA VAL A 77 7.81 -10.05 2.97
C VAL A 77 7.29 -9.08 1.91
N GLY A 78 7.62 -9.31 0.63
CA GLY A 78 7.10 -8.53 -0.49
C GLY A 78 5.57 -8.58 -0.60
N LEU A 79 4.96 -9.74 -0.35
CA LEU A 79 3.50 -9.85 -0.29
C LEU A 79 2.92 -9.09 0.90
N LEU A 80 3.56 -9.18 2.07
CA LEU A 80 3.11 -8.49 3.28
C LEU A 80 3.19 -6.97 3.17
N THR A 81 4.27 -6.43 2.59
CA THR A 81 4.41 -4.99 2.34
C THR A 81 3.32 -4.47 1.42
N MET A 82 2.97 -5.21 0.36
CA MET A 82 1.87 -4.85 -0.54
C MET A 82 0.50 -4.77 0.13
N ARG A 83 0.33 -5.40 1.31
CA ARG A 83 -0.94 -5.35 2.06
C ARG A 83 -1.05 -4.17 3.01
N LEU A 84 0.06 -3.54 3.35
CA LEU A 84 0.08 -2.38 4.23
C LEU A 84 -0.05 -1.09 3.41
N SER A 85 -0.97 -0.21 3.82
CA SER A 85 -1.01 1.16 3.28
C SER A 85 -0.02 2.05 4.03
N ALA A 86 0.52 3.07 3.36
CA ALA A 86 1.42 4.04 3.99
C ALA A 86 0.78 4.73 5.20
N ASP A 87 -0.52 5.05 5.14
CA ASP A 87 -1.29 5.60 6.27
C ASP A 87 -1.32 4.65 7.46
N GLN A 88 -1.50 3.35 7.22
CA GLN A 88 -1.48 2.35 8.29
C GLN A 88 -0.09 2.22 8.93
N VAL A 89 0.97 2.24 8.11
CA VAL A 89 2.37 2.23 8.60
C VAL A 89 2.64 3.46 9.48
N GLN A 90 2.19 4.65 9.06
CA GLN A 90 2.33 5.88 9.82
C GLN A 90 1.56 5.82 11.14
N LYS A 91 0.30 5.35 11.13
CA LYS A 91 -0.51 5.20 12.34
C LYS A 91 0.09 4.21 13.33
N ILE A 92 0.70 3.13 12.86
CA ILE A 92 1.41 2.17 13.72
C ILE A 92 2.67 2.81 14.29
N THR A 93 3.46 3.47 13.44
CA THR A 93 4.71 4.13 13.87
C THR A 93 4.45 5.25 14.88
N GLY A 94 3.36 6.01 14.69
CA GLY A 94 2.90 7.05 15.61
C GLY A 94 2.11 6.54 16.82
N GLY A 95 1.97 5.22 17.00
CA GLY A 95 1.30 4.61 18.15
C GLY A 95 -0.23 4.74 18.19
N THR A 96 -0.85 5.23 17.10
CA THR A 96 -2.32 5.33 16.98
C THR A 96 -2.96 3.96 16.75
N ILE A 97 -2.28 3.08 16.01
CA ILE A 97 -2.64 1.67 15.92
C ILE A 97 -1.65 0.89 16.77
N ASP A 98 -2.18 0.25 17.80
CA ASP A 98 -1.41 -0.56 18.74
C ASP A 98 -1.85 -2.03 18.71
N ARG A 99 -1.29 -2.83 19.62
CA ARG A 99 -1.68 -4.23 19.82
C ARG A 99 -3.18 -4.41 20.03
N ALA A 100 -3.82 -3.58 20.84
CA ALA A 100 -5.22 -3.76 21.20
C ALA A 100 -6.11 -3.63 19.96
N VAL A 101 -5.86 -2.63 19.12
CA VAL A 101 -6.57 -2.41 17.85
C VAL A 101 -6.41 -3.61 16.92
N VAL A 102 -5.18 -4.11 16.75
CA VAL A 102 -4.91 -5.25 15.86
C VAL A 102 -5.55 -6.55 16.38
N VAL A 103 -5.47 -6.81 17.68
CA VAL A 103 -6.10 -7.99 18.31
C VAL A 103 -7.63 -7.94 18.17
N GLN A 104 -8.24 -6.77 18.34
CA GLN A 104 -9.67 -6.60 18.12
C GLN A 104 -10.04 -6.86 16.65
N GLY A 105 -9.26 -6.33 15.71
CA GLY A 105 -9.41 -6.59 14.28
C GLY A 105 -9.32 -8.09 13.94
N TYR A 106 -8.34 -8.78 14.54
CA TYR A 106 -8.17 -10.22 14.40
C TYR A 106 -9.38 -11.02 14.89
N ARG A 107 -9.89 -10.72 16.09
CA ARG A 107 -11.11 -11.39 16.62
C ARG A 107 -12.31 -11.15 15.73
N ALA A 108 -12.48 -9.93 15.21
CA ALA A 108 -13.55 -9.61 14.29
C ALA A 108 -13.40 -10.36 12.95
N ALA A 109 -12.17 -10.54 12.45
CA ALA A 109 -11.90 -11.32 11.26
C ALA A 109 -12.22 -12.81 11.45
N LEU A 110 -11.90 -13.38 12.62
CA LEU A 110 -12.28 -14.76 12.97
C LEU A 110 -13.80 -14.94 12.98
N ALA A 111 -14.54 -14.02 13.62
CA ALA A 111 -16.01 -14.07 13.65
C ALA A 111 -16.61 -14.03 12.23
N ARG A 112 -16.18 -13.08 11.39
CA ARG A 112 -16.61 -13.00 9.98
C ARG A 112 -16.33 -14.26 9.18
N ARG A 113 -15.21 -14.94 9.45
CA ARG A 113 -14.86 -16.19 8.76
C ARG A 113 -15.71 -17.36 9.21
N ALA A 114 -16.02 -17.45 10.50
CA ALA A 114 -16.93 -18.45 11.04
C ALA A 114 -18.31 -18.34 10.39
N GLU A 115 -18.83 -17.10 10.26
CA GLU A 115 -20.10 -16.82 9.58
C GLU A 115 -20.09 -17.26 8.10
N ARG A 116 -18.98 -17.02 7.40
CA ARG A 116 -18.82 -17.42 5.99
C ARG A 116 -18.53 -18.91 5.78
N GLN A 117 -18.39 -19.68 6.86
CA GLN A 117 -17.96 -21.08 6.84
C GLN A 117 -16.63 -21.27 6.07
N SER A 118 -15.76 -20.26 6.10
CA SER A 118 -14.48 -20.29 5.40
C SER A 118 -13.51 -21.22 6.13
N ARG A 119 -12.87 -22.13 5.38
CA ARG A 119 -11.97 -23.15 5.94
C ARG A 119 -10.51 -22.71 6.12
N SER A 120 -10.09 -21.54 5.61
CA SER A 120 -8.68 -21.16 5.73
C SER A 120 -8.35 -20.75 7.18
N ALA A 121 -7.32 -21.39 7.72
CA ALA A 121 -6.82 -21.14 9.06
C ALA A 121 -6.08 -19.79 9.14
N PRO A 122 -6.07 -19.15 10.32
CA PRO A 122 -5.26 -17.96 10.54
C PRO A 122 -3.76 -18.25 10.43
N PRO A 123 -2.94 -17.29 9.97
CA PRO A 123 -1.49 -17.45 9.91
C PRO A 123 -0.90 -17.77 11.29
N ARG A 124 -0.05 -18.80 11.40
CA ARG A 124 0.54 -19.25 12.68
C ARG A 124 1.31 -18.14 13.40
N LEU A 125 2.03 -17.30 12.66
CA LEU A 125 2.75 -16.15 13.20
C LEU A 125 1.79 -15.16 13.88
N LEU A 126 0.62 -14.89 13.28
CA LEU A 126 -0.38 -13.98 13.85
C LEU A 126 -0.97 -14.56 15.13
N VAL A 127 -1.32 -15.84 15.13
CA VAL A 127 -1.80 -16.56 16.31
C VAL A 127 -0.77 -16.49 17.44
N PHE A 128 0.50 -16.77 17.13
CA PHE A 128 1.59 -16.70 18.11
C PHE A 128 1.74 -15.31 18.72
N LEU A 129 1.76 -14.25 17.91
CA LEU A 129 1.85 -12.88 18.40
C LEU A 129 0.68 -12.53 19.32
N VAL A 130 -0.55 -12.94 18.98
CA VAL A 130 -1.75 -12.64 19.77
C VAL A 130 -1.74 -13.39 21.10
N ASP A 131 -1.43 -14.69 21.08
CA ASP A 131 -1.63 -15.58 22.21
C ASP A 131 -0.42 -15.64 23.16
N HIS A 132 0.81 -15.45 22.65
CA HIS A 132 2.03 -15.70 23.40
C HIS A 132 2.88 -14.44 23.64
N GLN A 133 2.56 -13.31 22.98
CA GLN A 133 3.28 -12.05 23.17
C GLN A 133 2.36 -11.00 23.82
N PRO A 134 2.49 -10.75 25.14
CA PRO A 134 1.63 -9.80 25.85
C PRO A 134 1.95 -8.34 25.51
N GLN A 135 3.20 -8.04 25.16
CA GLN A 135 3.68 -6.72 24.77
C GLN A 135 4.25 -6.81 23.36
N TRP A 136 3.91 -5.84 22.51
CA TRP A 136 4.41 -5.77 21.14
C TRP A 136 5.26 -4.53 20.93
N SER A 137 6.36 -4.70 20.21
CA SER A 137 7.02 -3.56 19.58
C SER A 137 6.19 -3.00 18.42
N ASN A 138 6.54 -1.81 17.94
CA ASN A 138 5.94 -1.25 16.73
C ASN A 138 6.14 -2.18 15.51
N ASP A 139 7.27 -2.88 15.43
CA ASP A 139 7.55 -3.83 14.35
C ASP A 139 6.70 -5.10 14.46
N GLN A 140 6.46 -5.60 15.68
CA GLN A 140 5.54 -6.72 15.87
C GLN A 140 4.09 -6.33 15.57
N THR A 141 3.71 -5.09 15.89
CA THR A 141 2.41 -4.52 15.52
C THR A 141 2.28 -4.39 13.99
N LEU A 142 3.35 -3.94 13.32
CA LEU A 142 3.44 -3.87 11.86
C LEU A 142 3.27 -5.25 11.21
N LEU A 143 4.00 -6.25 11.71
CA LEU A 143 3.89 -7.63 11.24
C LEU A 143 2.48 -8.19 11.45
N ALA A 144 1.92 -8.03 12.64
CA ALA A 144 0.58 -8.51 12.96
C ALA A 144 -0.49 -7.84 12.07
N ALA A 145 -0.37 -6.54 11.83
CA ALA A 145 -1.26 -5.81 10.94
C ALA A 145 -1.16 -6.31 9.48
N ALA A 146 0.05 -6.56 8.98
CA ALA A 146 0.27 -7.10 7.64
C ALA A 146 -0.32 -8.51 7.47
N LEU A 147 -0.07 -9.39 8.46
CA LEU A 147 -0.61 -10.75 8.48
C LEU A 147 -2.13 -10.75 8.55
N LEU A 148 -2.72 -9.85 9.35
CA LEU A 148 -4.17 -9.68 9.42
C LEU A 148 -4.74 -9.21 8.07
N ALA A 149 -4.13 -8.21 7.43
CA ALA A 149 -4.57 -7.73 6.13
C ALA A 149 -4.47 -8.81 5.04
N GLN A 150 -3.41 -9.61 5.04
CA GLN A 150 -3.26 -10.77 4.16
C GLN A 150 -4.34 -11.83 4.44
N TYR A 151 -4.57 -12.16 5.71
CA TYR A 151 -5.62 -13.10 6.11
C TYR A 151 -7.01 -12.64 5.67
N GLU A 152 -7.33 -11.36 5.80
CA GLU A 152 -8.59 -10.82 5.30
C GLU A 152 -8.68 -10.81 3.77
N HIS A 153 -7.56 -10.56 3.09
CA HIS A 153 -7.51 -10.62 1.64
C HIS A 153 -7.80 -12.03 1.11
N GLU A 154 -7.18 -13.05 1.69
CA GLU A 154 -7.45 -14.46 1.35
C GLU A 154 -8.91 -14.83 1.63
N ALA A 155 -9.52 -14.26 2.67
CA ALA A 155 -10.94 -14.47 2.98
C ALA A 155 -11.88 -13.89 1.91
N LYS A 156 -11.44 -12.86 1.18
CA LYS A 156 -12.19 -12.26 0.06
C LYS A 156 -12.02 -13.06 -1.23
N LEU A 157 -10.89 -13.76 -1.39
CA LEU A 157 -10.62 -14.60 -2.55
C LEU A 157 -11.26 -15.99 -2.44
N ALA A 158 -11.52 -16.48 -1.22
CA ALA A 158 -12.21 -17.74 -1.01
C ALA A 158 -13.64 -17.69 -1.58
N ALA A 159 -14.00 -18.69 -2.39
CA ALA A 159 -15.33 -18.80 -3.00
C ALA A 159 -16.44 -18.81 -1.92
N PRO A 160 -17.61 -18.22 -2.20
CA PRO A 160 -18.75 -18.32 -1.31
C PRO A 160 -19.13 -19.80 -1.11
N PRO A 161 -19.69 -20.18 0.05
CA PRO A 161 -20.11 -21.56 0.29
C PRO A 161 -21.09 -21.98 -0.82
N PRO A 162 -21.06 -23.25 -1.25
CA PRO A 162 -22.01 -23.75 -2.24
C PRO A 162 -23.42 -23.47 -1.70
N THR A 163 -24.21 -22.71 -2.46
CA THR A 163 -25.62 -22.52 -2.17
C THR A 163 -26.26 -23.91 -2.19
N LEU A 164 -26.72 -24.38 -1.02
CA LEU A 164 -27.67 -25.48 -0.95
C LEU A 164 -28.96 -24.98 -1.59
N ASN A 165 -29.08 -25.16 -2.91
CA ASN A 165 -30.37 -25.07 -3.58
C ASN A 165 -31.22 -26.21 -3.03
N ASN A 166 -32.13 -25.88 -2.12
CA ASN A 166 -33.33 -26.66 -1.84
C ASN A 166 -34.47 -26.12 -2.71
#